data_AF-F7RY63-F1
#
_entry.id   AF-F7RY63-F1
#
_cell.length_a   1.000
_cell.length_b   1.000
_cell.length_c   1.000
_cell.angle_alpha   90.00
_cell.angle_beta   90.00
_cell.angle_gamma   90.00
#
_symmetry.space_group_name_H-M   'P 1'
#
loop_
_entity.id
_entity.type
_entity.pdbx_description
1 polymer ?
#
loop_
_entity_poly.entity_id
_entity_poly.type
_entity_poly.pdbx_seq_one_letter_code
_entity_poly.pdbx_strand_id
1 'polypeptide(L)'
;MDTQVSIVTLIIAIITSFFGSLIFFYYVRGREKKIRQRIAELDYEEKFLEKISRGNVELLRSAFRSLSFALFLVFSSGAALQAVAIIPLPQILAENIRFFSVAMWGAAAAICLSYFRSLVKLGDLGKAREKLRKKREKLEGKL
;
A
#
# COMPACT_ATOMS: atom_id res chain seq x y z
N MET A 1 11.98 37.32 67.70
CA MET A 1 11.66 36.85 66.34
C MET A 1 12.97 36.71 65.60
N ASP A 2 13.59 35.55 65.80
CA ASP A 2 14.95 35.24 65.37
C ASP A 2 15.01 34.98 63.86
N THR A 3 15.49 35.96 63.11
CA THR A 3 15.94 35.76 61.72
C THR A 3 17.43 35.49 61.71
N GLN A 4 17.86 34.36 62.28
CA GLN A 4 19.15 33.76 61.94
C GLN A 4 18.89 32.70 60.86
N VAL A 5 18.69 33.15 59.63
CA VAL A 5 18.82 32.26 58.47
C VAL A 5 20.31 31.89 58.40
N SER A 6 20.64 30.69 58.85
CA SER A 6 22.01 30.19 58.91
C SER A 6 22.64 30.23 57.51
N ILE A 7 23.89 30.69 57.40
CA ILE A 7 24.65 30.72 56.13
C ILE A 7 24.61 29.36 55.42
N VAL A 8 24.55 28.28 56.21
CA VAL A 8 24.38 26.90 55.75
C VAL A 8 23.07 26.72 54.95
N THR A 9 21.94 27.26 55.42
CA THR A 9 20.66 27.19 54.69
C THR A 9 20.68 27.96 53.37
N LEU A 10 21.43 29.06 53.30
CA LEU A 10 21.58 29.86 52.08
C LEU A 10 22.43 29.13 51.03
N ILE A 11 23.52 28.49 51.46
CA ILE A 11 24.36 27.63 50.61
C ILE A 11 23.58 26.43 50.11
N ILE A 12 22.79 25.76 50.96
CA ILE A 12 21.94 24.63 50.56
C ILE A 12 20.91 25.09 49.53
N ALA A 13 20.26 26.24 49.72
CA ALA A 13 19.29 26.77 48.75
C ALA A 13 19.92 27.02 47.36
N ILE A 14 21.14 27.59 47.32
CA ILE A 14 21.87 27.83 46.06
C ILE A 14 22.20 26.51 45.36
N ILE A 15 22.74 25.54 46.11
CA ILE A 15 23.11 24.22 45.56
C ILE A 15 21.86 23.50 45.04
N THR A 16 20.76 23.50 45.80
CA THR A 16 19.52 22.82 45.42
C THR A 16 18.90 23.45 44.16
N SER A 17 18.93 24.78 44.05
CA SER A 17 18.44 25.50 42.87
C SER A 17 19.30 25.24 41.63
N PHE A 18 20.63 25.18 41.79
CA PHE A 18 21.56 24.84 40.71
C PHE A 18 21.35 23.41 40.20
N PHE A 19 21.27 22.42 41.10
CA PHE A 19 20.98 21.03 40.72
C PHE A 19 19.59 20.85 40.13
N GLY A 20 18.57 21.54 40.67
CA GLY A 20 17.21 21.54 40.13
C GLY A 20 17.16 22.03 38.68
N SER A 21 17.86 23.12 38.37
CA SER A 21 17.97 23.66 37.01
C SER A 21 18.67 22.67 36.06
N LEU A 22 19.76 22.05 36.51
CA LEU A 22 20.50 21.04 35.74
C LEU A 22 19.64 19.82 35.40
N ILE A 23 18.92 19.28 36.38
CA ILE A 23 18.03 18.13 36.20
C ILE A 23 16.89 18.48 35.25
N PHE A 24 16.28 19.65 35.41
CA PHE A 24 15.22 20.14 34.52
C PHE A 24 15.71 20.25 33.07
N PHE A 25 16.90 20.82 32.86
CA PHE A 25 17.48 20.95 31.53
C PHE A 25 17.75 19.59 30.88
N TYR A 26 18.31 18.63 31.64
CA TYR A 26 18.50 17.26 31.14
C TYR A 26 17.18 16.56 30.81
N TYR A 27 16.15 16.75 31.62
CA TYR A 27 14.84 16.14 31.41
C TYR A 27 14.15 16.69 30.16
N VAL A 28 14.15 18.00 29.98
CA VAL A 28 13.58 18.67 28.79
C VAL A 28 14.33 18.21 27.53
N ARG A 29 15.66 18.21 27.55
CA ARG A 29 16.49 17.80 26.41
C ARG A 29 16.32 16.31 26.08
N GLY A 30 16.14 15.46 27.10
CA GLY A 30 15.82 14.05 26.94
C GLY A 30 14.45 13.81 26.32
N ARG A 31 13.43 14.58 26.75
CA ARG A 31 12.09 14.56 26.14
C ARG A 31 12.12 15.00 24.67
N GLU A 32 12.81 16.08 24.34
CA GLU A 32 12.95 16.54 22.96
C GLU A 32 13.60 15.48 22.08
N LYS A 33 14.67 14.83 22.55
CA LYS A 33 15.32 13.73 21.83
C LYS A 33 14.35 12.57 21.56
N LYS A 34 13.58 12.14 22.56
CA LYS A 34 12.59 11.07 22.41
C LYS A 34 11.49 11.44 21.41
N ILE A 35 11.02 12.69 21.45
CA ILE A 35 9.99 13.17 20.51
C ILE A 35 10.57 13.19 19.08
N ARG A 36 11.79 13.70 18.90
CA ARG A 36 12.47 13.68 17.60
C ARG A 36 12.67 12.27 17.05
N GLN A 37 13.06 11.32 17.91
CA GLN A 37 13.18 9.92 17.50
C GLN A 37 11.85 9.34 17.05
N ARG A 38 10.76 9.56 17.80
CA ARG A 38 9.43 9.12 17.38
C ARG A 38 8.97 9.73 16.07
N ILE A 39 9.24 11.03 15.85
CA ILE A 39 8.93 11.68 14.58
C ILE A 39 9.74 11.05 13.43
N ALA A 40 11.02 10.77 13.65
CA ALA A 40 11.87 10.12 12.65
C ALA A 40 11.42 8.68 12.34
N GLU A 41 10.95 7.94 13.35
CA GLU A 41 10.37 6.60 13.16
C GLU A 41 9.07 6.66 12.35
N LEU A 42 8.17 7.60 12.67
CA LEU A 42 6.92 7.81 11.93
C LEU A 42 7.19 8.22 10.47
N ASP A 43 8.14 9.11 10.23
CA ASP A 43 8.52 9.56 8.89
C ASP A 43 9.15 8.41 8.07
N TYR A 44 9.84 7.48 8.74
CA TYR A 44 10.36 6.25 8.12
C TYR A 44 9.23 5.27 7.77
N GLU A 45 8.27 5.05 8.68
CA GLU A 45 7.09 4.22 8.41
C GLU A 45 6.24 4.79 7.28
N GLU A 46 6.04 6.11 7.23
CA GLU A 46 5.29 6.78 6.19
C GLU A 46 5.96 6.62 4.83
N LYS A 47 7.26 6.88 4.72
CA LYS A 47 8.04 6.64 3.49
C LYS A 47 8.05 5.18 3.06
N PHE A 48 8.06 4.26 4.01
CA PHE A 48 7.99 2.83 3.73
C PHE A 48 6.61 2.43 3.19
N LEU A 49 5.54 2.92 3.81
CA LEU A 49 4.15 2.76 3.33
C LEU A 49 3.96 3.36 1.95
N GLU A 50 4.54 4.51 1.68
CA GLU A 50 4.44 5.19 0.38
C GLU A 50 5.17 4.43 -0.74
N LYS A 51 6.38 3.91 -0.46
CA LYS A 51 7.10 3.06 -1.43
C LYS A 51 6.31 1.80 -1.76
N ILE A 52 5.69 1.20 -0.75
CA ILE A 52 4.85 0.02 -0.91
C ILE A 52 3.56 0.35 -1.68
N SER A 53 2.92 1.50 -1.40
CA SER A 53 1.71 1.90 -2.08
C SER A 53 2.00 2.20 -3.56
N ARG A 54 3.10 2.91 -3.85
CA ARG A 54 3.53 3.18 -5.23
C ARG A 54 3.84 1.90 -6.00
N GLY A 55 4.60 0.97 -5.41
CA GLY A 55 4.87 -0.33 -6.03
C GLY A 55 3.59 -1.12 -6.32
N ASN A 56 2.61 -1.09 -5.41
CA ASN A 56 1.32 -1.72 -5.64
C ASN A 56 0.49 -1.02 -6.72
N VAL A 57 0.49 0.32 -6.76
CA VAL A 57 -0.23 1.10 -7.78
C VAL A 57 0.40 0.88 -9.15
N GLU A 58 1.72 0.79 -9.24
CA GLU A 58 2.43 0.47 -10.49
C GLU A 58 2.14 -0.96 -10.97
N LEU A 59 2.12 -1.94 -10.06
CA LEU A 59 1.70 -3.31 -10.37
C LEU A 59 0.25 -3.37 -10.85
N LEU A 60 -0.65 -2.65 -10.17
CA LEU A 60 -2.05 -2.59 -10.55
C LEU A 60 -2.23 -1.91 -11.92
N ARG A 61 -1.50 -0.81 -12.17
CA ARG A 61 -1.53 -0.08 -13.44
C ARG A 61 -0.94 -0.91 -14.58
N SER A 62 0.15 -1.64 -14.33
CA SER A 62 0.76 -2.56 -15.29
C SER A 62 -0.19 -3.71 -15.65
N ALA A 63 -0.80 -4.34 -14.64
CA ALA A 63 -1.81 -5.38 -14.83
C ALA A 63 -3.02 -4.85 -15.61
N PHE A 64 -3.51 -3.66 -15.27
CA PHE A 64 -4.63 -3.02 -15.97
C PHE A 64 -4.29 -2.66 -17.43
N ARG A 65 -3.06 -2.23 -17.69
CA ARG A 65 -2.57 -1.94 -19.05
C ARG A 65 -2.48 -3.21 -19.89
N SER A 66 -1.91 -4.28 -19.34
CA SER A 66 -1.83 -5.58 -20.01
C SER A 66 -3.23 -6.14 -20.30
N LEU A 67 -4.15 -6.02 -19.34
CA LEU A 67 -5.55 -6.43 -19.50
C LEU A 67 -6.28 -5.66 -20.59
N SER A 68 -6.17 -4.32 -20.57
CA SER A 68 -6.76 -3.46 -21.59
C SER A 68 -6.24 -3.80 -22.99
N PHE A 69 -4.95 -4.11 -23.10
CA PHE A 69 -4.33 -4.51 -24.37
C PHE A 69 -4.83 -5.87 -24.86
N ALA A 70 -4.96 -6.86 -23.97
CA ALA A 70 -5.50 -8.17 -24.30
C ALA A 70 -6.97 -8.11 -24.75
N LEU A 71 -7.80 -7.35 -24.02
CA LEU A 71 -9.20 -7.12 -24.41
C LEU A 71 -9.30 -6.39 -25.74
N PHE A 72 -8.51 -5.34 -25.95
CA PHE A 72 -8.48 -4.60 -27.21
C PHE A 72 -8.14 -5.50 -28.40
N LEU A 73 -7.13 -6.37 -28.27
CA LEU A 73 -6.75 -7.32 -29.32
C LEU A 73 -7.89 -8.29 -29.66
N VAL A 74 -8.55 -8.88 -28.64
CA VAL A 74 -9.63 -9.84 -28.86
C VAL A 74 -10.86 -9.16 -29.49
N PHE A 75 -11.24 -7.97 -29.01
CA PHE A 75 -12.35 -7.20 -29.59
C PHE A 75 -12.05 -6.73 -31.01
N SER A 76 -10.84 -6.22 -31.27
CA SER A 76 -10.42 -5.77 -32.60
C SER A 76 -10.39 -6.94 -33.60
N SER A 77 -9.86 -8.10 -33.18
CA SER A 77 -9.85 -9.31 -34.01
C SER A 77 -11.26 -9.85 -34.28
N GLY A 78 -12.14 -9.85 -33.28
CA GLY A 78 -13.55 -10.24 -33.44
C GLY A 78 -14.34 -9.31 -34.36
N ALA A 79 -14.10 -7.99 -34.25
CA ALA A 79 -14.71 -6.98 -35.11
C ALA A 79 -14.21 -7.07 -36.55
N ALA A 80 -12.90 -7.30 -36.76
CA ALA A 80 -12.33 -7.52 -38.08
C ALA A 80 -12.92 -8.77 -38.75
N LEU A 81 -13.10 -9.87 -38.00
CA LEU A 81 -13.78 -11.08 -38.50
C LEU A 81 -15.24 -10.82 -38.90
N GLN A 82 -15.97 -10.00 -38.15
CA GLN A 82 -17.34 -9.63 -38.50
C GLN A 82 -17.39 -8.70 -39.73
N ALA A 83 -16.43 -7.78 -39.87
CA ALA A 83 -16.34 -6.93 -41.05
C ALA A 83 -16.08 -7.74 -42.34
N VAL A 84 -15.25 -8.78 -42.25
CA VAL A 84 -14.99 -9.70 -43.38
C VAL A 84 -16.25 -10.49 -43.77
N ALA A 85 -17.16 -10.76 -42.82
CA ALA A 85 -18.41 -11.46 -43.10
C ALA A 85 -19.44 -10.62 -43.90
N ILE A 86 -19.19 -9.32 -44.12
CA ILE A 86 -20.03 -8.44 -44.96
C ILE A 86 -19.73 -8.67 -46.46
N ILE A 87 -18.56 -9.22 -46.79
CA ILE A 87 -18.16 -9.56 -48.16
C ILE A 87 -18.82 -10.89 -48.55
N PRO A 88 -19.36 -11.04 -49.78
CA PRO A 88 -19.99 -12.30 -50.21
C PRO A 88 -18.94 -13.41 -50.33
N LEU A 89 -18.80 -14.17 -49.25
CA LEU A 89 -17.91 -15.33 -49.12
C LEU A 89 -18.67 -16.63 -49.41
N PRO A 90 -17.97 -17.71 -49.81
CA PRO A 90 -18.56 -19.04 -49.92
C PRO A 90 -19.24 -19.46 -48.61
N GLN A 91 -20.42 -20.11 -48.69
CA GLN A 91 -21.25 -20.46 -47.52
C GLN A 91 -20.48 -21.19 -46.41
N ILE A 92 -19.55 -22.08 -46.79
CA ILE A 92 -18.70 -22.85 -45.87
C ILE A 92 -17.78 -21.93 -45.04
N LEU A 93 -17.26 -20.85 -45.63
CA LEU A 93 -16.45 -19.87 -44.90
C LEU A 93 -17.34 -18.99 -44.00
N ALA A 94 -18.53 -18.61 -44.47
CA ALA A 94 -19.42 -17.73 -43.73
C ALA A 94 -19.92 -18.37 -42.41
N GLU A 95 -20.26 -19.67 -42.42
CA GLU A 95 -20.65 -20.39 -41.20
C GLU A 95 -19.49 -20.55 -40.22
N ASN A 96 -18.29 -20.90 -40.72
CA ASN A 96 -17.10 -21.01 -39.88
C ASN A 96 -16.73 -19.67 -39.23
N ILE A 97 -16.80 -18.56 -39.97
CA ILE A 97 -16.50 -17.21 -39.45
C ILE A 97 -17.48 -16.83 -38.33
N ARG A 98 -18.77 -17.17 -38.45
CA ARG A 98 -19.76 -16.92 -37.39
C ARG A 98 -19.48 -17.74 -36.13
N PHE A 99 -19.14 -19.02 -36.29
CA PHE A 99 -18.79 -19.88 -35.16
C PHE A 99 -17.52 -19.39 -34.44
N PHE A 100 -16.48 -19.05 -35.20
CA PHE A 100 -15.24 -18.47 -34.66
C PHE A 100 -15.46 -17.11 -33.98
N SER A 101 -16.34 -16.27 -34.55
CA SER A 101 -16.69 -14.98 -33.94
C SER A 101 -17.34 -15.20 -32.58
N VAL A 102 -18.38 -16.04 -32.49
CA VAL A 102 -19.06 -16.34 -31.21
C VAL A 102 -18.10 -16.95 -30.20
N ALA A 103 -17.22 -17.86 -30.62
CA ALA A 103 -16.18 -18.43 -29.76
C ALA A 103 -15.20 -17.36 -29.25
N MET A 104 -14.78 -16.40 -30.08
CA MET A 104 -13.95 -15.27 -29.65
C MET A 104 -14.65 -14.35 -28.66
N TRP A 105 -15.94 -14.05 -28.87
CA TRP A 105 -16.74 -13.28 -27.91
C TRP A 105 -16.89 -14.01 -26.57
N GLY A 106 -17.10 -15.32 -26.61
CA GLY A 106 -17.13 -16.17 -25.41
C GLY A 106 -15.78 -16.18 -24.68
N ALA A 107 -14.67 -16.31 -25.41
CA ALA A 107 -13.33 -16.23 -24.86
C ALA A 107 -13.03 -14.84 -24.25
N ALA A 108 -13.46 -13.76 -24.91
CA ALA A 108 -13.34 -12.39 -24.38
C ALA A 108 -14.09 -12.23 -23.06
N ALA A 109 -15.32 -12.73 -22.97
CA ALA A 109 -16.12 -12.71 -21.75
C ALA A 109 -15.48 -13.54 -20.62
N ALA A 110 -14.93 -14.72 -20.95
CA ALA A 110 -14.25 -15.59 -20.00
C ALA A 110 -12.95 -14.96 -19.46
N ILE A 111 -12.17 -14.32 -20.33
CA ILE A 111 -10.98 -13.54 -19.95
C ILE A 111 -11.41 -12.36 -19.06
N CYS A 112 -12.45 -11.63 -19.42
CA CYS A 112 -12.94 -10.52 -18.61
C CYS A 112 -13.39 -10.99 -17.21
N LEU A 113 -14.09 -12.13 -17.11
CA LEU A 113 -14.48 -12.74 -15.83
C LEU A 113 -13.29 -13.26 -15.01
N SER A 114 -12.30 -13.89 -15.64
CA SER A 114 -11.12 -14.39 -14.93
C SER A 114 -10.30 -13.23 -14.36
N TYR A 115 -10.19 -12.13 -15.11
CA TYR A 115 -9.52 -10.91 -14.66
C TYR A 115 -10.32 -10.12 -13.65
N PHE A 116 -11.66 -10.08 -13.75
CA PHE A 116 -12.51 -9.51 -12.70
C PHE A 116 -12.33 -10.26 -11.37
N ARG A 117 -12.27 -11.60 -11.41
CA ARG A 117 -11.95 -12.42 -10.24
C ARG A 117 -10.52 -12.18 -9.73
N SER A 118 -9.55 -12.01 -10.62
CA SER A 118 -8.17 -11.66 -10.22
C SER A 118 -8.10 -10.27 -9.60
N LEU A 119 -8.83 -9.28 -10.11
CA LEU A 119 -8.92 -7.93 -9.53
C LEU A 119 -9.59 -7.96 -8.15
N VAL A 120 -10.65 -8.76 -7.97
CA VAL A 120 -11.27 -8.98 -6.65
C VAL A 120 -10.30 -9.68 -5.69
N LYS A 121 -9.54 -10.68 -6.15
CA LYS A 121 -8.48 -11.33 -5.36
C LYS A 121 -7.30 -10.39 -5.05
N LEU A 122 -6.96 -9.47 -5.95
CA LEU A 122 -5.97 -8.42 -5.74
C LEU A 122 -6.47 -7.39 -4.71
N GLY A 123 -7.76 -7.08 -4.69
CA GLY A 123 -8.39 -6.35 -3.58
C GLY A 123 -8.29 -7.10 -2.24
N ASP A 124 -8.32 -8.43 -2.28
CA ASP A 124 -8.15 -9.32 -1.12
C ASP A 124 -6.67 -9.51 -0.70
N LEU A 125 -5.68 -9.10 -1.51
CA LEU A 125 -4.26 -9.10 -1.09
C LEU A 125 -4.03 -8.16 0.09
N GLY A 126 -4.84 -7.11 0.24
CA GLY A 126 -4.86 -6.30 1.46
C GLY A 126 -5.19 -7.14 2.71
N LYS A 127 -6.21 -8.00 2.64
CA LYS A 127 -6.61 -8.92 3.72
C LYS A 127 -5.64 -10.09 3.89
N ALA A 128 -5.02 -10.59 2.81
CA ALA A 128 -3.97 -11.59 2.87
C ALA A 128 -2.71 -11.06 3.59
N ARG A 129 -2.38 -9.79 3.38
CA ARG A 129 -1.29 -9.09 4.05
C ARG A 129 -1.61 -8.79 5.51
N GLU A 130 -2.86 -8.47 5.83
CA GLU A 130 -3.34 -8.32 7.20
C GLU A 130 -3.32 -9.65 7.98
N LYS A 131 -3.62 -10.78 7.33
CA LYS A 131 -3.40 -12.13 7.89
C LYS A 131 -1.92 -12.45 8.11
N LEU A 132 -1.04 -12.04 7.21
CA LEU A 132 0.42 -12.20 7.37
C LEU A 132 0.96 -11.31 8.50
N ARG A 133 0.47 -10.06 8.63
CA ARG A 133 0.82 -9.15 9.72
C ARG A 133 0.36 -9.68 11.07
N LYS A 134 -0.88 -10.17 11.18
CA LYS A 134 -1.40 -10.84 12.40
C LYS A 134 -0.65 -12.11 12.77
N LYS A 135 -0.11 -12.87 11.79
CA LYS A 135 0.76 -14.02 12.06
C LYS A 135 2.14 -13.59 12.56
N ARG A 136 2.67 -12.48 12.05
CA ARG A 136 3.96 -11.89 12.48
C ARG A 136 3.86 -11.29 13.89
N GLU A 137 2.83 -10.51 14.17
CA GLU A 137 2.52 -9.96 15.51
C GLU A 137 2.31 -11.08 16.55
N LYS A 138 1.69 -12.21 16.17
CA LYS A 138 1.56 -13.39 17.05
C LYS A 138 2.87 -14.14 17.32
N LEU A 139 3.87 -14.00 16.45
CA LEU A 139 5.19 -14.61 16.63
C LEU A 139 6.12 -13.69 17.42
N GLU A 140 6.03 -12.38 17.19
CA GLU A 140 6.75 -11.36 17.96
C GLU A 140 6.22 -11.24 19.39
N GLY A 141 4.92 -11.43 19.63
CA GLY A 141 4.35 -11.47 20.99
C GLY A 141 4.59 -12.78 21.76
N LYS A 142 5.30 -13.74 21.16
CA LYS A 142 5.79 -14.97 21.81
C LYS A 142 7.29 -14.89 22.18
N LEU A 143 7.95 -13.79 21.82
CA LEU A 143 9.26 -13.37 22.32
C LEU A 143 9.06 -12.46 23.52
#